data_AF-A0A7X8N6H9-F1
#
_entry.id   AF-A0A7X8N6H9-F1
#
_cell.length_a   1.000
_cell.length_b   1.000
_cell.length_c   1.000
_cell.angle_alpha   90.00
_cell.angle_beta   90.00
_cell.angle_gamma   90.00
#
_symmetry.space_group_name_H-M   'P 1'
#
loop_
_entity.id
_entity.type
_entity.pdbx_description
1 polymer ?
#
loop_
_entity_poly.entity_id
_entity_poly.type
_entity_poly.pdbx_seq_one_letter_code
_entity_poly.pdbx_strand_id
1 'polypeptide(L)'
;MKNLNFILLFFFVSIVACKKHYKENEISIISDEKTEINTYAEISIKKGGVWGEQNYEGGVFKNVKNLKVPENHIINSTFIRYEGPGWESNKVAYRLYLDSRNAIDIFGKQTDSLVLSKIGQDGFGSYHNLNDWGMDILKVGEGLGIGSIGRYAGAKVLHFNKVDSTFVDVENSLKNSAINVNYYGWKTLNDKVDLTSKLFIVPNQRFTKHTIQLSKSISGICTGIVKHDVEFIQKMSENQEWGYIATYGKQTLVPDNLGMAIFYEAETVEDIIDSEFDYLIVFKPSTEKISFYFLGAWEKEKGGIKTKEDFLSYLDEKLEELNDNNKI
;
A
#
# COMPACT_ATOMS: atom_id res chain seq x y z
N MET A 1 -47.28 -74.58 -31.89
CA MET A 1 -46.66 -74.09 -30.65
C MET A 1 -47.31 -72.75 -30.32
N LYS A 2 -48.48 -72.75 -29.69
CA LYS A 2 -48.71 -72.60 -28.24
C LYS A 2 -48.03 -71.35 -27.65
N ASN A 3 -48.75 -70.23 -27.62
CA ASN A 3 -49.31 -69.64 -26.40
C ASN A 3 -49.96 -68.28 -26.72
N LEU A 4 -51.30 -68.26 -26.76
CA LEU A 4 -52.11 -67.05 -26.82
C LEU A 4 -52.53 -66.75 -25.38
N ASN A 5 -51.85 -65.79 -24.74
CA ASN A 5 -52.10 -65.45 -23.34
C ASN A 5 -53.19 -64.38 -23.22
N PHE A 6 -54.26 -64.78 -22.53
CA PHE A 6 -55.18 -63.93 -21.77
C PHE A 6 -54.42 -63.02 -20.79
N ILE A 7 -54.85 -61.76 -20.63
CA ILE A 7 -54.84 -60.96 -19.38
C ILE A 7 -55.70 -59.70 -19.67
N LEU A 8 -56.95 -59.67 -19.22
CA LEU A 8 -57.47 -59.10 -17.97
C LEU A 8 -57.47 -57.56 -17.93
N LEU A 9 -58.66 -57.00 -18.19
CA LEU A 9 -59.01 -55.59 -18.07
C LEU A 9 -59.15 -55.23 -16.59
N PHE A 10 -58.21 -54.49 -16.01
CA PHE A 10 -58.32 -53.95 -14.66
C PHE A 10 -58.85 -52.51 -14.72
N PHE A 11 -60.10 -52.34 -14.27
CA PHE A 11 -60.66 -51.04 -13.89
C PHE A 11 -59.89 -50.51 -12.67
N PHE A 12 -59.19 -49.38 -12.82
CA PHE A 12 -58.65 -48.65 -11.67
C PHE A 12 -59.47 -47.38 -11.44
N VAL A 13 -60.19 -47.39 -10.33
CA VAL A 13 -60.96 -46.29 -9.78
C VAL A 13 -60.01 -45.16 -9.39
N SER A 14 -60.23 -43.98 -9.95
CA SER A 14 -59.54 -42.74 -9.58
C SER A 14 -60.02 -42.24 -8.22
N ILE A 15 -59.18 -42.39 -7.19
CA ILE A 15 -59.35 -41.74 -5.89
C ILE A 15 -58.49 -40.48 -5.89
N VAL A 16 -59.14 -39.32 -5.96
CA VAL A 16 -58.50 -38.01 -5.80
C VAL A 16 -58.14 -37.85 -4.32
N ALA A 17 -56.86 -38.01 -3.99
CA ALA A 17 -56.31 -37.65 -2.69
C ALA A 17 -55.59 -36.30 -2.80
N CYS A 18 -56.25 -35.26 -2.29
CA CYS A 18 -55.69 -33.92 -2.15
C CYS A 18 -54.57 -33.96 -1.10
N LYS A 19 -53.30 -34.06 -1.53
CA LYS A 19 -52.15 -33.87 -0.64
C LYS A 19 -51.80 -32.38 -0.62
N LYS A 20 -52.06 -31.72 0.51
CA LYS A 20 -51.51 -30.40 0.84
C LYS A 20 -49.99 -30.47 0.74
N HIS A 21 -49.41 -29.72 -0.18
CA HIS A 21 -47.98 -29.41 -0.18
C HIS A 21 -47.69 -28.53 1.04
N TYR A 22 -47.11 -29.12 2.07
CA TYR A 22 -46.36 -28.34 3.06
C TYR A 22 -45.05 -27.95 2.39
N LYS A 23 -44.84 -26.63 2.20
CA LYS A 23 -43.50 -26.10 1.89
C LYS A 23 -42.63 -26.37 3.11
N GLU A 24 -41.67 -27.27 2.97
CA GLU A 24 -40.50 -27.28 3.85
C GLU A 24 -39.83 -25.92 3.71
N ASN A 25 -39.71 -25.21 4.83
CA ASN A 25 -38.86 -24.04 4.92
C ASN A 25 -37.42 -24.53 4.69
N GLU A 26 -36.88 -24.28 3.51
CA GLU A 26 -35.44 -24.21 3.32
C GLU A 26 -34.94 -23.13 4.28
N ILE A 27 -34.30 -23.58 5.37
CA ILE A 27 -33.43 -22.74 6.16
C ILE A 27 -32.31 -22.35 5.20
N SER A 28 -32.38 -21.12 4.67
CA SER A 28 -31.24 -20.50 4.05
C SER A 28 -30.16 -20.43 5.11
N ILE A 29 -29.19 -21.33 5.01
CA ILE A 29 -27.90 -21.15 5.65
C ILE A 29 -27.34 -19.91 4.97
N ILE A 30 -27.58 -18.75 5.58
CA ILE A 30 -26.77 -17.56 5.35
C ILE A 30 -25.37 -18.05 5.70
N SER A 31 -24.59 -18.38 4.66
CA SER A 31 -23.16 -18.50 4.83
C SER A 31 -22.74 -17.14 5.37
N ASP A 32 -22.28 -17.12 6.61
CA ASP A 32 -21.47 -16.01 7.09
C ASP A 32 -20.39 -15.83 6.04
N GLU A 33 -20.49 -14.77 5.22
CA GLU A 33 -19.36 -14.28 4.45
C GLU A 33 -18.28 -14.01 5.48
N LYS A 34 -17.39 -15.01 5.67
CA LYS A 34 -16.20 -14.88 6.47
C LYS A 34 -15.43 -13.75 5.82
N THR A 35 -15.59 -12.54 6.34
CA THR A 35 -14.94 -11.34 5.81
C THR A 35 -13.45 -11.58 5.91
N GLU A 36 -12.85 -11.96 4.78
CA GLU A 36 -11.45 -12.29 4.71
C GLU A 36 -10.66 -11.01 4.95
N ILE A 37 -9.83 -11.01 5.99
CA ILE A 37 -8.96 -9.86 6.30
C ILE A 37 -7.92 -9.80 5.18
N ASN A 38 -8.10 -8.86 4.28
CA ASN A 38 -7.29 -8.69 3.08
C ASN A 38 -6.39 -7.45 3.14
N THR A 39 -6.17 -6.93 4.34
CA THR A 39 -5.16 -5.90 4.64
C THR A 39 -4.48 -6.20 5.95
N TYR A 40 -3.23 -5.78 6.07
CA TYR A 40 -2.50 -5.85 7.33
C TYR A 40 -1.47 -4.74 7.42
N ALA A 41 -1.26 -4.23 8.63
CA ALA A 41 -0.18 -3.32 8.96
C ALA A 41 0.54 -3.80 10.22
N GLU A 42 1.85 -3.57 10.29
CA GLU A 42 2.67 -3.96 11.43
C GLU A 42 3.88 -3.07 11.61
N ILE A 43 4.38 -3.04 12.83
CA ILE A 43 5.75 -2.66 13.15
C ILE A 43 6.30 -3.70 14.11
N SER A 44 7.53 -4.15 13.85
CA SER A 44 8.14 -5.26 14.57
C SER A 44 9.54 -4.88 15.03
N ILE A 45 9.82 -5.08 16.32
CA ILE A 45 11.12 -4.76 16.92
C ILE A 45 11.78 -6.02 17.45
N LYS A 46 13.12 -6.08 17.44
CA LYS A 46 13.84 -7.12 18.16
C LYS A 46 13.66 -6.94 19.68
N LYS A 47 13.34 -8.02 20.38
CA LYS A 47 13.31 -8.10 21.84
C LYS A 47 14.34 -9.11 22.35
N GLY A 48 14.99 -8.78 23.47
CA GLY A 48 15.96 -9.66 24.13
C GLY A 48 17.37 -9.64 23.52
N GLY A 49 17.68 -8.65 22.69
CA GLY A 49 19.04 -8.36 22.22
C GLY A 49 19.65 -7.16 22.94
N VAL A 50 20.75 -6.64 22.41
CA VAL A 50 21.48 -5.50 22.98
C VAL A 50 21.88 -4.50 21.90
N TRP A 51 21.88 -3.21 22.26
CA TRP A 51 22.44 -2.18 21.40
C TRP A 51 23.97 -2.22 21.46
N GLY A 52 24.60 -2.43 20.31
CA GLY A 52 25.99 -2.03 20.07
C GLY A 52 26.07 -0.56 19.64
N GLU A 53 27.21 -0.14 19.09
CA GLU A 53 27.42 1.26 18.70
C GLU A 53 26.51 1.72 17.54
N GLN A 54 26.23 0.82 16.58
CA GLN A 54 25.45 1.15 15.38
C GLN A 54 24.31 0.16 15.09
N ASN A 55 24.25 -0.95 15.81
CA ASN A 55 23.36 -2.06 15.49
C ASN A 55 22.79 -2.74 16.74
N TYR A 56 21.62 -3.39 16.57
CA TYR A 56 20.99 -4.19 17.62
C TYR A 56 21.28 -5.68 17.40
N GLU A 57 22.08 -6.26 18.29
CA GLU A 57 22.57 -7.63 18.18
C GLU A 57 21.70 -8.63 18.95
N GLY A 58 21.50 -9.81 18.37
CA GLY A 58 20.64 -10.86 18.93
C GLY A 58 19.15 -10.50 18.91
N GLY A 59 18.38 -11.12 19.82
CA GLY A 59 16.95 -10.90 19.95
C GLY A 59 16.08 -11.55 18.88
N VAL A 60 14.76 -11.48 19.08
CA VAL A 60 13.74 -12.02 18.16
C VAL A 60 12.72 -10.94 17.86
N PHE A 61 12.29 -10.83 16.60
CA PHE A 61 11.27 -9.88 16.20
C PHE A 61 9.93 -10.15 16.89
N LYS A 62 9.33 -9.10 17.42
CA LYS A 62 8.00 -9.09 18.04
C LYS A 62 7.24 -7.87 17.58
N ASN A 63 6.03 -8.12 17.08
CA ASN A 63 5.14 -7.04 16.66
C ASN A 63 4.69 -6.24 17.90
N VAL A 64 4.68 -4.93 17.75
CA VAL A 64 4.18 -3.97 18.75
C VAL A 64 3.11 -3.09 18.10
N LYS A 65 2.22 -2.52 18.90
CA LYS A 65 1.16 -1.64 18.40
C LYS A 65 1.64 -0.22 18.16
N ASN A 66 2.63 0.21 18.94
CA ASN A 66 3.22 1.52 18.87
C ASN A 66 4.72 1.46 19.14
N LEU A 67 5.43 2.48 18.65
CA LEU A 67 6.87 2.61 18.84
C LEU A 67 7.26 4.09 18.87
N LYS A 68 7.96 4.51 19.93
CA LYS A 68 8.85 5.68 19.83
C LYS A 68 10.15 5.21 19.19
N VAL A 69 10.50 5.74 18.03
CA VAL A 69 11.71 5.36 17.31
C VAL A 69 12.93 5.73 18.16
N PRO A 70 13.82 4.77 18.48
CA PRO A 70 15.03 5.08 19.24
C PRO A 70 15.96 6.02 18.46
N GLU A 71 16.66 6.92 19.16
CA GLU A 71 17.63 7.84 18.54
C GLU A 71 18.76 7.10 17.80
N ASN A 72 19.09 5.88 18.24
CA ASN A 72 20.10 5.02 17.62
C ASN A 72 19.57 4.25 16.40
N HIS A 73 18.29 4.44 16.01
CA HIS A 73 17.75 3.88 14.77
C HIS A 73 18.27 4.69 13.58
N ILE A 74 19.36 4.21 12.99
CA ILE A 74 19.99 4.78 11.80
C ILE A 74 19.82 3.84 10.59
N ILE A 75 20.24 4.31 9.42
CA ILE A 75 20.27 3.52 8.18
C ILE A 75 20.95 2.17 8.44
N ASN A 76 20.31 1.09 8.00
CA ASN A 76 20.69 -0.31 8.15
C ASN A 76 20.69 -0.83 9.60
N SER A 77 20.16 -0.08 10.57
CA SER A 77 20.05 -0.58 11.93
C SER A 77 19.05 -1.73 12.01
N THR A 78 19.44 -2.83 12.66
CA THR A 78 18.63 -4.07 12.63
C THR A 78 17.57 -4.19 13.73
N PHE A 79 17.30 -3.10 14.45
CA PHE A 79 16.37 -3.09 15.58
C PHE A 79 14.91 -3.23 15.14
N ILE A 80 14.50 -2.49 14.12
CA ILE A 80 13.16 -2.53 13.53
C ILE A 80 13.22 -3.42 12.29
N ARG A 81 12.31 -4.40 12.17
CA ARG A 81 12.29 -5.32 11.02
C ARG A 81 12.09 -4.51 9.74
N TYR A 82 12.87 -4.86 8.70
CA TYR A 82 12.92 -4.15 7.41
C TYR A 82 12.99 -2.61 7.53
N GLU A 83 13.55 -2.11 8.65
CA GLU A 83 13.87 -0.70 8.93
C GLU A 83 12.69 0.25 9.22
N GLY A 84 11.48 -0.28 9.41
CA GLY A 84 10.32 0.56 9.75
C GLY A 84 9.00 -0.22 9.83
N PRO A 85 7.84 0.44 9.70
CA PRO A 85 6.55 -0.24 9.59
C PRO A 85 6.30 -0.73 8.17
N GLY A 86 5.48 -1.77 8.06
CA GLY A 86 4.98 -2.29 6.80
C GLY A 86 3.45 -2.28 6.77
N TRP A 87 2.87 -2.10 5.60
CA TRP A 87 1.43 -2.25 5.36
C TRP A 87 1.17 -2.87 4.00
N GLU A 88 0.08 -3.63 3.89
CA GLU A 88 -0.22 -4.40 2.70
C GLU A 88 -1.73 -4.59 2.49
N SER A 89 -2.08 -4.85 1.24
CA SER A 89 -3.31 -5.54 0.84
C SER A 89 -2.96 -6.91 0.26
N ASN A 90 -3.97 -7.69 -0.15
CA ASN A 90 -3.75 -8.87 -0.97
C ASN A 90 -3.11 -8.60 -2.35
N LYS A 91 -2.95 -7.34 -2.78
CA LYS A 91 -2.38 -6.97 -4.08
C LYS A 91 -0.92 -6.53 -4.01
N VAL A 92 -0.55 -5.80 -2.97
CA VAL A 92 0.78 -5.17 -2.85
C VAL A 92 1.12 -4.95 -1.38
N ALA A 93 2.41 -4.87 -1.06
CA ALA A 93 2.91 -4.51 0.25
C ALA A 93 3.93 -3.37 0.14
N TYR A 94 4.07 -2.60 1.20
CA TYR A 94 4.96 -1.45 1.29
C TYR A 94 5.69 -1.44 2.64
N ARG A 95 6.78 -0.68 2.70
CA ARG A 95 7.40 -0.24 3.94
C ARG A 95 7.71 1.24 3.91
N LEU A 96 7.86 1.84 5.08
CA LEU A 96 8.40 3.18 5.27
C LEU A 96 9.70 3.07 6.06
N TYR A 97 10.81 3.59 5.55
CA TYR A 97 12.02 3.70 6.36
C TYR A 97 11.82 4.75 7.45
N LEU A 98 12.12 4.41 8.72
CA LEU A 98 12.02 5.36 9.84
C LEU A 98 13.34 6.10 10.15
N ASP A 99 14.38 5.88 9.35
CA ASP A 99 15.64 6.62 9.43
C ASP A 99 15.61 7.91 8.59
N SER A 100 16.77 8.55 8.42
CA SER A 100 16.93 9.82 7.73
C SER A 100 16.44 9.83 6.29
N ARG A 101 16.31 8.68 5.62
CA ARG A 101 15.74 8.58 4.27
C ARG A 101 14.27 8.94 4.24
N ASN A 102 13.50 8.47 5.22
CA ASN A 102 12.05 8.53 5.22
C ASN A 102 11.44 8.15 3.86
N ALA A 103 11.94 7.07 3.26
CA ALA A 103 11.51 6.63 1.93
C ALA A 103 10.39 5.58 2.03
N ILE A 104 9.57 5.48 1.00
CA ILE A 104 8.58 4.40 0.88
C ILE A 104 9.02 3.42 -0.20
N ASP A 105 9.10 2.15 0.16
CA ASP A 105 9.53 1.06 -0.69
C ASP A 105 8.37 0.12 -1.04
N ILE A 106 8.55 -0.69 -2.10
CA ILE A 106 7.52 -1.63 -2.57
C ILE A 106 8.00 -3.07 -2.38
N PHE A 107 7.20 -3.84 -1.66
CA PHE A 107 7.27 -5.30 -1.68
C PHE A 107 6.31 -5.83 -2.76
N GLY A 108 6.87 -6.30 -3.87
CA GLY A 108 6.12 -6.94 -4.94
C GLY A 108 5.67 -8.33 -4.51
N LYS A 109 4.41 -8.68 -4.77
CA LYS A 109 3.80 -9.94 -4.34
C LYS A 109 3.46 -10.84 -5.53
N GLN A 110 3.78 -12.13 -5.44
CA GLN A 110 3.34 -13.17 -6.40
C GLN A 110 2.15 -13.98 -5.89
N THR A 111 1.58 -13.57 -4.75
CA THR A 111 0.47 -14.22 -4.06
C THR A 111 -0.56 -13.18 -3.61
N ASP A 112 -1.79 -13.64 -3.47
CA ASP A 112 -2.92 -12.94 -2.87
C ASP A 112 -2.94 -13.04 -1.33
N SER A 113 -2.10 -13.89 -0.73
CA SER A 113 -2.00 -13.99 0.73
C SER A 113 -1.35 -12.74 1.33
N LEU A 114 -1.66 -12.43 2.60
CA LEU A 114 -0.90 -11.46 3.40
C LEU A 114 0.49 -12.03 3.76
N VAL A 115 1.55 -11.25 3.60
CA VAL A 115 2.95 -11.72 3.62
C VAL A 115 3.85 -10.99 4.62
N LEU A 116 3.49 -9.80 5.10
CA LEU A 116 4.36 -8.97 5.96
C LEU A 116 4.88 -9.73 7.19
N SER A 117 4.02 -10.54 7.81
CA SER A 117 4.40 -11.35 8.97
C SER A 117 5.57 -12.32 8.70
N LYS A 118 5.82 -12.67 7.44
CA LYS A 118 6.88 -13.58 6.98
C LYS A 118 8.16 -12.87 6.52
N ILE A 119 8.08 -11.59 6.11
CA ILE A 119 9.21 -10.84 5.52
C ILE A 119 10.33 -10.61 6.55
N GLY A 120 11.58 -10.97 6.23
CA GLY A 120 12.74 -10.64 7.05
C GLY A 120 12.83 -11.37 8.40
N GLN A 121 12.15 -12.51 8.54
CA GLN A 121 12.20 -13.37 9.74
C GLN A 121 13.44 -14.28 9.75
N ASP A 122 13.96 -14.60 8.56
CA ASP A 122 15.04 -15.55 8.26
C ASP A 122 16.37 -14.85 7.93
N GLY A 123 16.52 -13.59 8.36
CA GLY A 123 17.68 -12.75 8.12
C GLY A 123 17.27 -11.35 7.69
N PHE A 124 17.97 -10.33 8.19
CA PHE A 124 17.55 -8.93 8.06
C PHE A 124 17.38 -8.44 6.61
N GLY A 125 18.04 -9.07 5.63
CA GLY A 125 17.95 -8.72 4.21
C GLY A 125 17.44 -9.86 3.32
N SER A 126 16.85 -10.92 3.87
CA SER A 126 16.39 -12.08 3.08
C SER A 126 15.38 -11.72 1.99
N TYR A 127 14.59 -10.67 2.22
CA TYR A 127 13.56 -10.16 1.33
C TYR A 127 14.10 -9.46 0.06
N HIS A 128 15.41 -9.20 -0.04
CA HIS A 128 16.02 -8.71 -1.28
C HIS A 128 16.18 -9.83 -2.33
N ASN A 129 16.01 -11.09 -1.95
CA ASN A 129 15.98 -12.21 -2.88
C ASN A 129 14.53 -12.57 -3.22
N LEU A 130 14.32 -13.12 -4.42
CA LEU A 130 13.00 -13.63 -4.82
C LEU A 130 12.59 -14.82 -3.93
N ASN A 131 11.45 -14.70 -3.28
CA ASN A 131 10.81 -15.75 -2.48
C ASN A 131 9.48 -16.17 -3.12
N ASP A 132 8.88 -17.28 -2.68
CA ASP A 132 7.57 -17.76 -3.17
C ASP A 132 6.46 -16.71 -3.06
N TRP A 133 6.56 -15.81 -2.08
CA TRP A 133 5.61 -14.72 -1.90
C TRP A 133 5.91 -13.49 -2.75
N GLY A 134 7.16 -13.31 -3.22
CA GLY A 134 7.66 -12.10 -3.87
C GLY A 134 8.99 -11.60 -3.28
N MET A 135 9.26 -10.30 -3.39
CA MET A 135 10.47 -9.66 -2.86
C MET A 135 10.31 -8.15 -2.70
N ASP A 136 11.30 -7.51 -2.09
CA ASP A 136 11.55 -6.09 -2.25
C ASP A 136 11.94 -5.79 -3.70
N ILE A 137 11.16 -4.94 -4.37
CA ILE A 137 11.31 -4.72 -5.81
C ILE A 137 11.79 -3.32 -6.17
N LEU A 138 11.75 -2.34 -5.28
CA LEU A 138 12.04 -0.96 -5.63
C LEU A 138 13.43 -0.54 -5.11
N LYS A 139 14.18 0.18 -5.94
CA LYS A 139 15.47 0.74 -5.56
C LYS A 139 15.33 2.23 -5.31
N VAL A 140 15.27 2.65 -4.05
CA VAL A 140 15.04 4.07 -3.73
C VAL A 140 16.28 4.95 -3.95
N GLY A 141 17.48 4.50 -3.54
CA GLY A 141 18.69 5.33 -3.65
C GLY A 141 18.57 6.65 -2.87
N GLU A 142 18.81 7.77 -3.55
CA GLU A 142 18.71 9.14 -3.00
C GLU A 142 17.32 9.77 -3.13
N GLY A 143 16.39 9.10 -3.82
CA GLY A 143 15.03 9.56 -4.04
C GLY A 143 14.08 9.32 -2.85
N LEU A 144 12.80 9.63 -3.05
CA LEU A 144 11.73 9.46 -2.05
C LEU A 144 11.11 8.05 -2.07
N GLY A 145 11.42 7.25 -3.08
CA GLY A 145 10.72 6.00 -3.34
C GLY A 145 9.37 6.29 -3.99
N ILE A 146 8.26 5.80 -3.43
CA ILE A 146 6.91 6.08 -3.94
C ILE A 146 6.00 6.72 -2.89
N GLY A 147 5.59 7.97 -3.12
CA GLY A 147 4.56 8.62 -2.30
C GLY A 147 5.03 9.04 -0.91
N SER A 148 6.35 9.02 -0.65
CA SER A 148 6.90 9.53 0.61
C SER A 148 7.04 11.05 0.64
N ILE A 149 7.31 11.61 1.80
CA ILE A 149 7.39 13.05 2.02
C ILE A 149 8.84 13.52 2.08
N GLY A 150 9.10 14.68 1.48
CA GLY A 150 10.33 15.45 1.64
C GLY A 150 10.06 16.95 1.54
N ARG A 151 11.14 17.75 1.56
CA ARG A 151 11.08 19.18 1.25
C ARG A 151 11.97 19.53 0.08
N TYR A 152 11.39 19.86 -1.07
CA TYR A 152 12.10 20.38 -2.22
C TYR A 152 12.65 21.79 -1.92
N ALA A 153 13.96 21.96 -2.12
CA ALA A 153 14.68 23.21 -1.89
C ALA A 153 15.31 23.76 -3.18
N GLY A 154 14.61 23.63 -4.32
CA GLY A 154 14.99 24.20 -5.63
C GLY A 154 16.04 23.41 -6.41
N ALA A 155 16.87 22.60 -5.76
CA ALA A 155 17.84 21.73 -6.44
C ALA A 155 17.77 20.27 -5.98
N LYS A 156 17.34 20.04 -4.73
CA LYS A 156 17.29 18.72 -4.11
C LYS A 156 16.14 18.61 -3.13
N VAL A 157 15.78 17.38 -2.82
CA VAL A 157 14.87 17.05 -1.73
C VAL A 157 15.67 16.98 -0.43
N LEU A 158 15.16 17.66 0.61
CA LEU A 158 15.65 17.55 1.98
C LEU A 158 14.84 16.48 2.69
N HIS A 159 15.53 15.42 3.10
CA HIS A 159 14.97 14.28 3.83
C HIS A 159 14.92 14.51 5.35
N PHE A 160 14.62 13.46 6.12
CA PHE A 160 14.34 13.52 7.56
C PHE A 160 15.62 13.42 8.40
N ASN A 161 16.68 14.13 7.99
CA ASN A 161 18.01 14.10 8.63
C ASN A 161 18.02 14.62 10.08
N LYS A 162 17.06 15.48 10.44
CA LYS A 162 16.97 16.08 11.78
C LYS A 162 15.51 16.14 12.21
N VAL A 163 15.13 15.24 13.10
CA VAL A 163 13.81 15.15 13.74
C VAL A 163 14.05 14.93 15.23
N ASP A 164 13.35 15.65 16.10
CA ASP A 164 13.56 15.50 17.55
C ASP A 164 13.02 14.16 18.06
N SER A 165 11.87 13.72 17.55
CA SER A 165 11.32 12.41 17.85
C SER A 165 10.31 11.96 16.81
N THR A 166 10.24 10.64 16.61
CA THR A 166 9.28 9.99 15.72
C THR A 166 8.48 8.95 16.50
N PHE A 167 7.16 8.98 16.36
CA PHE A 167 6.25 8.02 16.95
C PHE A 167 5.43 7.33 15.86
N VAL A 168 5.26 6.02 15.99
CA VAL A 168 4.49 5.20 15.05
C VAL A 168 3.40 4.46 15.80
N ASP A 169 2.19 4.45 15.23
CA ASP A 169 1.04 3.68 15.69
C ASP A 169 0.45 2.87 14.54
N VAL A 170 0.07 1.62 14.82
CA VAL A 170 -0.48 0.68 13.84
C VAL A 170 -1.96 0.42 14.12
N GLU A 171 -2.78 0.57 13.09
CA GLU A 171 -4.21 0.27 13.11
C GLU A 171 -4.51 -0.92 12.18
N ASN A 172 -5.27 -1.90 12.68
CA ASN A 172 -5.78 -3.01 11.89
C ASN A 172 -7.27 -3.20 12.21
N SER A 173 -8.09 -3.32 11.18
CA SER A 173 -9.52 -3.64 11.29
C SER A 173 -9.92 -4.65 10.20
N LEU A 174 -11.17 -5.12 10.24
CA LEU A 174 -11.71 -5.99 9.19
C LEU A 174 -11.78 -5.30 7.81
N LYS A 175 -11.80 -3.96 7.78
CA LYS A 175 -12.07 -3.19 6.55
C LYS A 175 -10.85 -2.45 6.00
N ASN A 176 -9.80 -2.30 6.79
CA ASN A 176 -8.61 -1.52 6.44
C ASN A 176 -7.50 -1.72 7.46
N SER A 177 -6.31 -1.28 7.07
CA SER A 177 -5.16 -1.13 7.95
C SER A 177 -4.50 0.22 7.73
N ALA A 178 -3.80 0.73 8.74
CA ALA A 178 -3.07 1.98 8.61
C ALA A 178 -1.82 2.05 9.49
N ILE A 179 -0.89 2.87 9.05
CA ILE A 179 0.26 3.34 9.82
C ILE A 179 0.06 4.84 10.05
N ASN A 180 0.12 5.28 11.31
CA ASN A 180 0.19 6.69 11.65
C ASN A 180 1.61 7.00 12.13
N VAL A 181 2.21 8.06 11.61
CA VAL A 181 3.54 8.53 12.01
C VAL A 181 3.46 10.00 12.41
N ASN A 182 4.00 10.32 13.58
CA ASN A 182 4.13 11.68 14.08
C ASN A 182 5.61 12.02 14.19
N TYR A 183 6.05 13.01 13.43
CA TYR A 183 7.40 13.57 13.48
C TYR A 183 7.33 14.90 14.22
N TYR A 184 8.08 15.02 15.31
CA TYR A 184 8.18 16.25 16.08
C TYR A 184 9.50 16.95 15.79
N GLY A 185 9.43 18.24 15.51
CA GLY A 185 10.61 19.08 15.32
C GLY A 185 11.45 18.74 14.08
N TRP A 186 10.83 18.30 12.98
CA TRP A 186 11.52 18.09 11.71
C TRP A 186 12.13 19.41 11.22
N LYS A 187 13.46 19.47 11.15
CA LYS A 187 14.23 20.67 10.84
C LYS A 187 14.77 20.62 9.42
N THR A 188 14.31 21.55 8.59
CA THR A 188 14.80 21.77 7.22
C THR A 188 14.99 23.26 6.99
N LEU A 189 16.08 23.64 6.30
CA LEU A 189 16.44 25.05 6.11
C LEU A 189 16.41 25.83 7.46
N ASN A 190 15.61 26.90 7.53
CA ASN A 190 15.41 27.72 8.73
C ASN A 190 14.13 27.37 9.49
N ASP A 191 13.38 26.35 9.06
CA ASP A 191 12.14 25.94 9.71
C ASP A 191 12.35 24.70 10.59
N LYS A 192 11.51 24.60 11.62
CA LYS A 192 11.35 23.42 12.46
C LYS A 192 9.85 23.20 12.64
N VAL A 193 9.34 22.08 12.16
CA VAL A 193 7.90 21.80 12.10
C VAL A 193 7.60 20.39 12.56
N ASP A 194 6.42 20.20 13.15
CA ASP A 194 5.84 18.88 13.33
C ASP A 194 5.06 18.48 12.07
N LEU A 195 5.13 17.20 11.71
CA LEU A 195 4.41 16.58 10.59
C LEU A 195 3.69 15.33 11.10
N THR A 196 2.40 15.23 10.81
CA THR A 196 1.64 13.97 10.94
C THR A 196 1.46 13.34 9.58
N SER A 197 1.55 12.02 9.51
CA SER A 197 1.37 11.20 8.31
C SER A 197 0.47 10.01 8.64
N LYS A 198 -0.53 9.75 7.81
CA LYS A 198 -1.36 8.55 7.86
C LYS A 198 -1.32 7.84 6.51
N LEU A 199 -0.83 6.60 6.52
CA LEU A 199 -0.79 5.69 5.38
C LEU A 199 -1.93 4.67 5.56
N PHE A 200 -2.96 4.75 4.72
CA PHE A 200 -4.18 3.97 4.85
C PHE A 200 -4.40 3.08 3.63
N ILE A 201 -4.65 1.79 3.86
CA ILE A 201 -4.87 0.78 2.81
C ILE A 201 -6.15 -0.02 3.08
N VAL A 202 -6.84 -0.38 1.99
CA VAL A 202 -8.09 -1.17 2.02
C VAL A 202 -7.94 -2.47 1.20
N PRO A 203 -8.77 -3.49 1.47
CA PRO A 203 -8.76 -4.75 0.73
C PRO A 203 -8.81 -4.58 -0.79
N ASN A 204 -8.14 -5.46 -1.52
CA ASN A 204 -8.15 -5.56 -2.98
C ASN A 204 -7.63 -4.35 -3.74
N GLN A 205 -7.03 -3.36 -3.06
CA GLN A 205 -6.47 -2.17 -3.71
C GLN A 205 -4.95 -2.20 -3.76
N ARG A 206 -4.40 -1.60 -4.82
CA ARG A 206 -2.96 -1.34 -4.95
C ARG A 206 -2.57 -0.02 -4.31
N PHE A 207 -3.50 0.91 -4.17
CA PHE A 207 -3.19 2.23 -3.66
C PHE A 207 -3.18 2.31 -2.14
N THR A 208 -2.38 3.24 -1.64
CA THR A 208 -2.40 3.74 -0.28
C THR A 208 -2.86 5.19 -0.32
N LYS A 209 -3.84 5.55 0.50
CA LYS A 209 -4.16 6.95 0.77
C LYS A 209 -3.14 7.48 1.79
N HIS A 210 -2.37 8.48 1.39
CA HIS A 210 -1.43 9.18 2.26
C HIS A 210 -2.03 10.54 2.63
N THR A 211 -2.30 10.75 3.91
CA THR A 211 -2.74 12.04 4.43
C THR A 211 -1.66 12.65 5.32
N ILE A 212 -1.28 13.89 5.04
CA ILE A 212 -0.28 14.63 5.81
C ILE A 212 -0.85 15.92 6.39
N GLN A 213 -0.27 16.39 7.50
CA GLN A 213 -0.58 17.69 8.05
C GLN A 213 0.65 18.27 8.76
N LEU A 214 0.96 19.53 8.46
CA LEU A 214 2.03 20.29 9.11
C LEU A 214 1.48 21.19 10.21
N SER A 215 2.25 21.34 11.29
CA SER A 215 2.00 22.31 12.35
C SER A 215 2.20 23.77 11.93
N LYS A 216 2.94 24.02 10.84
CA LYS A 216 3.23 25.35 10.30
C LYS A 216 3.25 25.28 8.78
N SER A 217 2.64 26.28 8.13
CA SER A 217 2.72 26.44 6.68
C SER A 217 4.14 26.83 6.27
N ILE A 218 4.78 25.98 5.47
CA ILE A 218 6.11 26.17 4.90
C ILE A 218 6.12 25.71 3.43
N SER A 219 6.99 26.29 2.62
CA SER A 219 7.11 25.96 1.20
C SER A 219 7.96 24.73 0.92
N GLY A 220 7.71 24.14 -0.24
CA GLY A 220 8.52 23.06 -0.79
C GLY A 220 8.17 21.67 -0.26
N ILE A 221 7.13 21.50 0.56
CA ILE A 221 6.69 20.16 0.95
C ILE A 221 6.29 19.40 -0.30
N CYS A 222 6.83 18.20 -0.48
CA CYS A 222 6.63 17.44 -1.70
C CYS A 222 6.43 15.94 -1.42
N THR A 223 5.77 15.30 -2.37
CA THR A 223 5.77 13.84 -2.56
C THR A 223 6.34 13.52 -3.94
N GLY A 224 6.61 12.25 -4.26
CA GLY A 224 7.14 11.92 -5.58
C GLY A 224 7.34 10.45 -5.88
N ILE A 225 7.76 10.21 -7.12
CA ILE A 225 8.13 8.92 -7.68
C ILE A 225 9.62 8.94 -8.01
N VAL A 226 10.40 8.04 -7.41
CA VAL A 226 11.82 7.85 -7.74
C VAL A 226 12.01 7.48 -9.21
N LYS A 227 13.08 7.99 -9.82
CA LYS A 227 13.41 7.79 -11.24
C LYS A 227 14.23 6.53 -11.49
N HIS A 228 13.86 5.83 -12.57
CA HIS A 228 14.59 4.67 -13.11
C HIS A 228 14.66 4.66 -14.64
N ASP A 229 14.83 5.83 -15.25
CA ASP A 229 14.97 6.00 -16.72
C ASP A 229 13.82 5.39 -17.55
N VAL A 230 12.61 5.41 -17.00
CA VAL A 230 11.36 5.04 -17.69
C VAL A 230 10.52 6.27 -17.99
N GLU A 231 9.54 6.10 -18.86
CA GLU A 231 8.66 7.17 -19.32
C GLU A 231 7.88 7.80 -18.16
N PHE A 232 7.90 9.13 -18.11
CA PHE A 232 7.03 9.94 -17.27
C PHE A 232 5.69 10.18 -17.95
N ILE A 233 4.62 10.01 -17.20
CA ILE A 233 3.24 10.12 -17.67
C ILE A 233 2.50 11.04 -16.72
N GLN A 234 1.70 11.96 -17.26
CA GLN A 234 0.87 12.85 -16.48
C GLN A 234 -0.49 13.02 -17.15
N LYS A 235 -1.56 13.03 -16.35
CA LYS A 235 -2.93 13.25 -16.84
C LYS A 235 -3.76 13.97 -15.79
N MET A 236 -4.72 14.76 -16.25
CA MET A 236 -5.74 15.43 -15.42
C MET A 236 -7.12 14.83 -15.70
N SER A 237 -8.00 14.85 -14.70
CA SER A 237 -9.42 14.49 -14.84
C SER A 237 -10.14 15.49 -15.75
N GLU A 238 -11.32 15.12 -16.23
CA GLU A 238 -12.13 15.98 -17.12
C GLU A 238 -12.48 17.32 -16.47
N ASN A 239 -12.83 17.29 -15.17
CA ASN A 239 -13.13 18.49 -14.39
C ASN A 239 -11.86 19.26 -13.92
N GLN A 240 -10.67 18.73 -14.16
CA GLN A 240 -9.37 19.27 -13.73
C GLN A 240 -9.16 19.39 -12.20
N GLU A 241 -10.01 18.76 -11.39
CA GLU A 241 -9.87 18.76 -9.92
C GLU A 241 -8.86 17.73 -9.43
N TRP A 242 -8.65 16.65 -10.19
CA TRP A 242 -7.68 15.60 -9.88
C TRP A 242 -6.71 15.39 -11.03
N GLY A 243 -5.51 14.93 -10.69
CA GLY A 243 -4.54 14.46 -11.68
C GLY A 243 -3.71 13.32 -11.14
N TYR A 244 -2.91 12.72 -12.01
CA TYR A 244 -1.85 11.81 -11.61
C TYR A 244 -0.54 12.10 -12.33
N ILE A 245 0.56 11.78 -11.66
CA ILE A 245 1.84 11.45 -12.30
C ILE A 245 2.06 9.94 -12.21
N ALA A 246 2.71 9.36 -13.21
CA ALA A 246 2.98 7.93 -13.25
C ALA A 246 4.26 7.61 -14.04
N THR A 247 4.80 6.42 -13.78
CA THR A 247 5.89 5.83 -14.55
C THR A 247 5.57 4.35 -14.83
N TYR A 248 6.03 3.84 -15.97
CA TYR A 248 5.87 2.42 -16.31
C TYR A 248 7.06 1.91 -17.14
N GLY A 249 7.58 0.75 -16.78
CA GLY A 249 8.62 0.06 -17.53
C GLY A 249 9.49 -0.80 -16.63
N LYS A 250 10.68 -1.16 -17.11
CA LYS A 250 11.67 -1.93 -16.35
C LYS A 250 12.31 -1.09 -15.24
N GLN A 251 11.67 -1.04 -14.08
CA GLN A 251 12.05 -0.17 -12.96
C GLN A 251 12.04 -0.88 -11.60
N THR A 252 12.33 -2.18 -11.59
CA THR A 252 12.53 -2.96 -10.36
C THR A 252 13.99 -3.36 -10.15
N LEU A 253 14.32 -3.88 -8.96
CA LEU A 253 15.63 -4.46 -8.62
C LEU A 253 15.99 -5.70 -9.46
N VAL A 254 14.99 -6.39 -10.02
CA VAL A 254 15.14 -7.52 -10.95
C VAL A 254 14.37 -7.17 -12.22
N PRO A 255 15.02 -6.77 -13.33
CA PRO A 255 14.54 -5.82 -14.37
C PRO A 255 13.22 -6.20 -15.07
N ASP A 256 12.15 -6.18 -14.29
CA ASP A 256 10.77 -6.53 -14.55
C ASP A 256 9.97 -5.22 -14.70
N ASN A 257 8.80 -5.30 -15.33
CA ASN A 257 7.91 -4.15 -15.41
C ASN A 257 7.24 -3.84 -14.08
N LEU A 258 7.27 -2.57 -13.70
CA LEU A 258 6.55 -1.99 -12.58
C LEU A 258 5.86 -0.71 -13.05
N GLY A 259 4.59 -0.53 -12.73
CA GLY A 259 3.90 0.75 -12.79
C GLY A 259 3.89 1.43 -11.43
N MET A 260 4.20 2.71 -11.37
CA MET A 260 4.05 3.55 -10.17
C MET A 260 3.21 4.77 -10.50
N ALA A 261 2.33 5.19 -9.59
CA ALA A 261 1.52 6.39 -9.79
C ALA A 261 1.24 7.12 -8.48
N ILE A 262 1.05 8.43 -8.57
CA ILE A 262 0.52 9.29 -7.51
C ILE A 262 -0.64 10.12 -8.06
N PHE A 263 -1.82 9.97 -7.49
CA PHE A 263 -2.99 10.81 -7.72
C PHE A 263 -3.03 11.94 -6.69
N TYR A 264 -3.32 13.16 -7.16
CA TYR A 264 -3.32 14.37 -6.35
C TYR A 264 -4.50 15.26 -6.69
N GLU A 265 -4.95 16.04 -5.71
CA GLU A 265 -5.94 17.08 -5.90
C GLU A 265 -5.25 18.34 -6.43
N ALA A 266 -5.68 18.84 -7.58
CA ALA A 266 -5.01 19.89 -8.34
C ALA A 266 -4.89 21.19 -7.54
N GLU A 267 -5.89 21.51 -6.71
CA GLU A 267 -5.86 22.73 -5.90
C GLU A 267 -4.78 22.72 -4.82
N THR A 268 -4.30 21.53 -4.41
CA THR A 268 -3.24 21.38 -3.40
C THR A 268 -1.83 21.53 -3.98
N VAL A 269 -1.68 21.44 -5.30
CA VAL A 269 -0.38 21.39 -5.98
C VAL A 269 0.09 22.78 -6.38
N GLU A 270 1.34 23.10 -6.03
CA GLU A 270 2.05 24.29 -6.48
C GLU A 270 2.77 24.04 -7.81
N ASP A 271 3.50 22.92 -7.90
CA ASP A 271 4.27 22.58 -9.10
C ASP A 271 4.52 21.07 -9.24
N ILE A 272 4.83 20.63 -10.45
CA ILE A 272 5.30 19.27 -10.75
C ILE A 272 6.71 19.38 -11.31
N ILE A 273 7.67 18.84 -10.56
CA ILE A 273 9.09 19.06 -10.82
C ILE A 273 9.75 17.78 -11.28
N ASP A 274 10.42 17.87 -12.43
CA ASP A 274 11.36 16.86 -12.92
C ASP A 274 12.74 17.06 -12.24
N SER A 275 12.94 16.49 -11.05
CA SER A 275 14.15 16.68 -10.24
C SER A 275 15.23 15.63 -10.56
N GLU A 276 16.43 15.73 -9.99
CA GLU A 276 17.52 14.77 -10.29
C GLU A 276 17.14 13.31 -10.04
N PHE A 277 16.49 13.01 -8.90
CA PHE A 277 16.21 11.64 -8.46
C PHE A 277 14.73 11.26 -8.48
N ASP A 278 13.83 12.23 -8.63
CA ASP A 278 12.40 12.03 -8.48
C ASP A 278 11.59 12.87 -9.47
N TYR A 279 10.43 12.36 -9.88
CA TYR A 279 9.33 13.19 -10.35
C TYR A 279 8.50 13.63 -9.14
N LEU A 280 8.50 14.92 -8.84
CA LEU A 280 7.94 15.48 -7.62
C LEU A 280 6.60 16.17 -7.87
N ILE A 281 5.70 16.06 -6.89
CA ILE A 281 4.57 16.95 -6.71
C ILE A 281 4.91 17.84 -5.51
N VAL A 282 5.07 19.14 -5.75
CA VAL A 282 5.28 20.15 -4.71
C VAL A 282 3.92 20.72 -4.32
N PHE A 283 3.58 20.65 -3.04
CA PHE A 283 2.31 21.16 -2.52
C PHE A 283 2.40 22.63 -2.16
N LYS A 284 1.27 23.33 -2.29
CA LYS A 284 1.12 24.70 -1.78
C LYS A 284 1.34 24.71 -0.26
N PRO A 285 1.99 25.75 0.29
CA PRO A 285 2.18 25.90 1.73
C PRO A 285 0.83 25.89 2.48
N SER A 286 0.63 24.93 3.39
CA SER A 286 -0.62 24.79 4.13
C SER A 286 -0.42 24.17 5.52
N THR A 287 -1.38 24.44 6.41
CA THR A 287 -1.57 23.71 7.69
C THR A 287 -2.78 22.77 7.64
N GLU A 288 -3.57 22.84 6.56
CA GLU A 288 -4.67 21.93 6.31
C GLU A 288 -4.15 20.55 5.94
N LYS A 289 -5.02 19.54 6.07
CA LYS A 289 -4.68 18.18 5.65
C LYS A 289 -4.58 18.11 4.14
N ILE A 290 -3.50 17.53 3.64
CA ILE A 290 -3.33 17.20 2.22
C ILE A 290 -3.45 15.68 2.09
N SER A 291 -4.31 15.22 1.18
CA SER A 291 -4.45 13.80 0.87
C SER A 291 -4.12 13.52 -0.58
N PHE A 292 -3.37 12.46 -0.81
CA PHE A 292 -3.05 11.93 -2.12
C PHE A 292 -3.05 10.40 -2.09
N TYR A 293 -3.05 9.78 -3.24
CA TYR A 293 -3.05 8.32 -3.36
C TYR A 293 -1.83 7.88 -4.15
N PHE A 294 -1.07 6.90 -3.65
CA PHE A 294 0.05 6.33 -4.42
C PHE A 294 -0.11 4.83 -4.57
N LEU A 295 0.44 4.25 -5.63
CA LEU A 295 0.39 2.81 -5.88
C LEU A 295 1.60 2.27 -6.63
N GLY A 296 1.83 0.96 -6.48
CA GLY A 296 2.71 0.14 -7.31
C GLY A 296 1.96 -1.04 -7.93
N ALA A 297 2.29 -1.38 -9.18
CA ALA A 297 1.71 -2.49 -9.94
C ALA A 297 2.82 -3.29 -10.65
N TRP A 298 3.26 -4.39 -10.02
CA TRP A 298 4.33 -5.25 -10.52
C TRP A 298 3.80 -6.34 -11.47
N GLU A 299 4.48 -6.59 -12.58
CA GLU A 299 3.99 -7.55 -13.59
C GLU A 299 3.90 -9.01 -13.11
N LYS A 300 4.65 -9.37 -12.05
CA LYS A 300 4.59 -10.71 -11.44
C LYS A 300 3.49 -10.85 -10.38
N GLU A 301 2.69 -9.81 -10.17
CA GLU A 301 1.48 -9.91 -9.36
C GLU A 301 0.52 -10.97 -9.95
N LYS A 302 0.01 -11.85 -9.08
CA LYS A 302 -0.92 -12.92 -9.47
C LYS A 302 -2.21 -12.33 -10.01
N GLY A 303 -2.43 -12.51 -11.32
CA GLY A 303 -3.58 -11.93 -12.02
C GLY A 303 -3.55 -10.39 -12.04
N GLY A 304 -2.37 -9.79 -11.94
CA GLY A 304 -2.17 -8.35 -11.92
C GLY A 304 -1.99 -7.72 -13.30
N ILE A 305 -1.58 -6.45 -13.28
CA ILE A 305 -1.34 -5.61 -14.45
C ILE A 305 0.02 -5.97 -15.06
N LYS A 306 0.04 -6.32 -16.35
CA LYS A 306 1.27 -6.81 -17.02
C LYS A 306 1.75 -5.96 -18.19
N THR A 307 0.92 -5.03 -18.66
CA THR A 307 1.22 -4.19 -19.82
C THR A 307 1.06 -2.72 -19.46
N LYS A 308 1.65 -1.84 -20.27
CA LYS A 308 1.52 -0.39 -20.09
C LYS A 308 0.07 0.03 -20.34
N GLU A 309 -0.57 -0.58 -21.32
CA GLU A 309 -1.95 -0.31 -21.71
C GLU A 309 -2.92 -0.66 -20.58
N ASP A 310 -2.78 -1.84 -19.97
CA ASP A 310 -3.58 -2.25 -18.81
C ASP A 310 -3.34 -1.32 -17.61
N PHE A 311 -2.09 -0.88 -17.42
CA PHE A 311 -1.76 0.06 -16.35
C PHE A 311 -2.42 1.41 -16.54
N LEU A 312 -2.33 1.99 -17.74
CA LEU A 312 -2.97 3.26 -18.06
C LEU A 312 -4.50 3.16 -17.97
N SER A 313 -5.10 2.07 -18.45
CA SER A 313 -6.53 1.82 -18.30
C SER A 313 -6.95 1.78 -16.83
N TYR A 314 -6.15 1.14 -15.97
CA TYR A 314 -6.40 1.10 -14.53
C TYR A 314 -6.26 2.48 -13.87
N LEU A 315 -5.28 3.28 -14.27
CA LEU A 315 -5.14 4.66 -13.75
C LEU A 315 -6.30 5.55 -14.19
N ASP A 316 -6.75 5.40 -15.43
CA ASP A 316 -7.86 6.17 -15.98
C ASP A 316 -9.19 5.84 -15.28
N GLU A 317 -9.46 4.57 -14.98
CA GLU A 317 -10.61 4.16 -14.16
C GLU A 317 -10.58 4.81 -12.77
N LYS A 318 -9.42 4.84 -12.11
CA LYS A 318 -9.28 5.48 -10.79
C LYS A 318 -9.40 7.00 -10.85
N LEU A 319 -8.91 7.61 -11.92
CA LEU A 319 -9.06 9.04 -12.14
C LEU A 319 -10.51 9.44 -12.38
N GLU A 320 -11.30 8.61 -13.08
CA GLU A 320 -12.74 8.78 -13.27
C GLU A 320 -13.51 8.66 -11.94
N GLU A 321 -13.20 7.64 -11.13
CA GLU A 321 -13.79 7.52 -9.79
C GLU A 321 -13.50 8.75 -8.89
N LEU A 322 -12.28 9.30 -8.97
CA LEU A 322 -11.89 10.54 -8.28
C LEU A 322 -12.66 11.76 -8.82
N ASN A 323 -12.77 11.88 -10.15
CA ASN A 323 -13.54 12.94 -10.81
C ASN A 323 -15.00 12.97 -10.33
N ASP A 324 -15.61 11.79 -10.14
CA ASP A 324 -17.03 11.68 -9.80
C ASP A 324 -17.30 11.76 -8.29
N ASN A 325 -16.40 11.23 -7.46
CA ASN A 325 -16.67 11.00 -6.04
C ASN A 325 -15.73 11.75 -5.08
N ASN A 326 -14.69 12.41 -5.60
CA ASN A 326 -13.62 13.04 -4.84
C ASN A 326 -12.88 12.06 -3.89
N LYS A 327 -12.94 10.75 -4.18
CA LYS A 327 -12.30 9.66 -3.43
C LYS A 327 -12.28 8.36 -4.23
N ILE A 328 -11.26 7.54 -3.94
CA ILE A 328 -11.15 6.11 -4.27
C ILE A 328 -10.86 5.30 -3.02
#